data_AF-A0A538MA26-F1
#
_entry.id   AF-A0A538MA26-F1
#
_cell.length_a   1.000
_cell.length_b   1.000
_cell.length_c   1.000
_cell.angle_alpha   90.00
_cell.angle_beta   90.00
_cell.angle_gamma   90.00
#
_symmetry.space_group_name_H-M   'P 1'
#
loop_
_entity.id
_entity.type
_entity.pdbx_description
1 polymer ?
#
loop_
_entity_poly.entity_id
_entity_poly.type
_entity_poly.pdbx_seq_one_letter_code
_entity_poly.pdbx_strand_id
1 'polypeptide(L)'
;MVCGFGTNCSGVAPNGRVTRFPAIGPVSGDFGGGIELGTLSLWHAIRAEDGRGEPTILRSLVPIHFGMRRPSQVMEALYLGTLGEHRLTELTPVLFRAARRNDRIAREVVWRQADEIVAMATVAIRRLRMQKLDVDVVLGGGVFQSGWQPFLERIEAGVRAFAPDARVLVLDAPPVVGAALIGLDNIGAREAAYRRVRESLTHERLTAKTAAGRGSRTRREAPRARRRGES
;
A
#
# COMPACT_ATOMS: atom_id res chain seq x y z
N MET A 1 -2.38 -11.46 3.39
CA MET A 1 -2.62 -10.45 2.32
C MET A 1 -1.76 -9.24 2.62
N VAL A 2 -1.00 -8.75 1.64
CA VAL A 2 -0.24 -7.50 1.77
C VAL A 2 -0.70 -6.52 0.69
N CYS A 3 -1.08 -5.30 1.07
CA CYS A 3 -1.42 -4.22 0.15
C CYS A 3 -0.66 -2.95 0.57
N GLY A 4 0.51 -2.78 -0.04
CA GLY A 4 1.50 -1.74 0.27
C GLY A 4 1.80 -0.91 -0.97
N PHE A 5 3.03 -0.96 -1.49
CA PHE A 5 3.35 -0.38 -2.81
C PHE A 5 2.55 -1.07 -3.92
N GLY A 6 2.52 -2.42 -3.90
CA GLY A 6 1.64 -3.27 -4.71
C GLY A 6 0.77 -4.18 -3.83
N THR A 7 0.07 -5.14 -4.44
CA THR A 7 -0.79 -6.12 -3.78
C THR A 7 -0.21 -7.53 -3.91
N ASN A 8 -0.20 -8.33 -2.83
CA ASN A 8 0.20 -9.74 -2.86
C ASN A 8 -0.60 -10.57 -1.85
N CYS A 9 -0.80 -11.85 -2.14
CA CYS A 9 -1.39 -12.82 -1.23
C CYS A 9 -0.52 -14.08 -1.15
N SER A 10 -0.40 -14.60 0.06
CA SER A 10 0.13 -15.93 0.34
C SER A 10 -0.67 -16.56 1.46
N GLY A 11 -0.67 -17.88 1.52
CA GLY A 11 -1.33 -18.64 2.58
C GLY A 11 -0.56 -19.91 2.89
N VAL A 12 -0.73 -20.39 4.12
CA VAL A 12 -0.16 -21.64 4.62
C VAL A 12 -1.30 -22.43 5.27
N ALA A 13 -1.43 -23.70 4.91
CA ALA A 13 -2.40 -24.60 5.51
C ALA A 13 -1.82 -25.32 6.74
N PRO A 14 -2.65 -25.88 7.64
CA PRO A 14 -2.19 -26.62 8.82
C PRO A 14 -1.24 -27.79 8.51
N ASN A 15 -1.36 -28.38 7.32
CA ASN A 15 -0.47 -29.44 6.84
C ASN A 15 0.82 -28.93 6.17
N GLY A 16 1.14 -27.64 6.32
CA GLY A 16 2.34 -27.01 5.77
C GLY A 16 2.29 -26.66 4.29
N ARG A 17 1.20 -26.97 3.57
CA ARG A 17 1.06 -26.59 2.16
C ARG A 17 0.98 -25.07 2.02
N VAL A 18 1.71 -24.53 1.05
CA VAL A 18 1.78 -23.09 0.77
C VAL A 18 1.12 -22.77 -0.56
N THR A 19 0.48 -21.60 -0.65
CA THR A 19 0.15 -20.96 -1.93
C THR A 19 0.65 -19.52 -1.92
N ARG A 20 1.11 -19.04 -3.08
CA ARG A 20 1.52 -17.65 -3.27
C ARG A 20 1.14 -17.19 -4.66
N PHE A 21 0.84 -15.91 -4.80
CA PHE A 21 0.73 -15.25 -6.09
C PHE A 21 2.10 -14.68 -6.47
N PRO A 22 2.48 -14.67 -7.76
CA PRO A 22 3.72 -14.02 -8.20
C PRO A 22 3.77 -12.54 -7.83
N ALA A 23 2.64 -11.84 -7.92
CA ALA A 23 2.46 -10.46 -7.49
C ALA A 23 3.48 -9.48 -8.11
N ILE A 24 3.69 -9.57 -9.43
CA ILE A 24 4.65 -8.75 -10.19
C ILE A 24 3.98 -7.58 -10.92
N GLY A 25 2.79 -7.18 -10.47
CA GLY A 25 2.06 -6.01 -10.95
C GLY A 25 1.09 -6.31 -12.10
N PRO A 26 0.75 -5.32 -12.92
CA PRO A 26 -0.27 -5.48 -13.97
C PRO A 26 -0.01 -6.63 -14.95
N VAL A 27 1.27 -6.94 -15.22
CA VAL A 27 1.65 -8.03 -16.14
C VAL A 27 1.24 -9.42 -15.62
N SER A 28 1.19 -9.62 -14.30
CA SER A 28 0.66 -10.84 -13.68
C SER A 28 -0.84 -10.78 -13.41
N GLY A 29 -1.51 -9.70 -13.80
CA GLY A 29 -2.93 -9.47 -13.54
C GLY A 29 -3.22 -8.93 -12.15
N ASP A 30 -2.22 -8.44 -11.40
CA ASP A 30 -2.47 -7.84 -10.09
C ASP A 30 -3.05 -6.44 -10.23
N PHE A 31 -4.08 -6.17 -9.42
CA PHE A 31 -4.65 -4.84 -9.32
C PHE A 31 -4.33 -4.18 -7.98
N GLY A 32 -4.09 -2.88 -8.05
CA GLY A 32 -4.05 -2.02 -6.89
C GLY A 32 -2.71 -2.00 -6.16
N GLY A 33 -2.76 -1.73 -4.86
CA GLY A 33 -1.61 -1.25 -4.11
C GLY A 33 -1.40 0.25 -4.30
N GLY A 34 -0.58 0.83 -3.45
CA GLY A 34 -0.43 2.28 -3.32
C GLY A 34 0.07 2.96 -4.59
N ILE A 35 0.90 2.30 -5.41
CA ILE A 35 1.36 2.89 -6.67
C ILE A 35 0.21 3.00 -7.66
N GLU A 36 -0.55 1.91 -7.85
CA GLU A 36 -1.65 1.86 -8.81
C GLU A 36 -2.83 2.74 -8.36
N LEU A 37 -3.20 2.68 -7.08
CA LEU A 37 -4.25 3.57 -6.53
C LEU A 37 -3.85 5.04 -6.66
N GLY A 38 -2.57 5.35 -6.47
CA GLY A 38 -2.03 6.69 -6.69
C GLY A 38 -2.09 7.13 -8.14
N THR A 39 -1.65 6.26 -9.06
CA THR A 39 -1.74 6.48 -10.51
C THR A 39 -3.18 6.71 -10.96
N LEU A 40 -4.12 5.87 -10.51
CA LEU A 40 -5.54 6.01 -10.83
C LEU A 40 -6.13 7.32 -10.28
N SER A 41 -5.67 7.76 -9.10
CA SER A 41 -6.09 9.06 -8.55
C SER A 41 -5.72 10.22 -9.47
N LEU A 42 -4.47 10.25 -9.95
CA LEU A 42 -4.01 11.24 -10.91
C LEU A 42 -4.73 11.09 -12.26
N TRP A 43 -4.89 9.85 -12.74
CA TRP A 43 -5.59 9.55 -14.01
C TRP A 43 -7.01 10.12 -14.02
N HIS A 44 -7.79 9.87 -12.97
CA HIS A 44 -9.14 10.41 -12.84
C HIS A 44 -9.14 11.94 -12.68
N ALA A 45 -8.18 12.50 -11.96
CA ALA A 45 -8.04 13.95 -11.81
C ALA A 45 -7.78 14.66 -13.15
N ILE A 46 -6.88 14.12 -13.99
CA ILE A 46 -6.57 14.64 -15.33
C ILE A 46 -7.80 14.52 -16.24
N ARG A 47 -8.48 13.36 -16.25
CA ARG A 47 -9.67 13.20 -17.08
C ARG A 47 -10.80 14.16 -16.72
N ALA A 48 -10.97 14.46 -15.43
CA ALA A 48 -11.92 15.46 -14.98
C ALA A 48 -11.49 16.90 -15.29
N GLU A 49 -10.18 17.17 -15.42
CA GLU A 49 -9.66 18.44 -15.93
C GLU A 49 -9.94 18.59 -17.43
N ASP A 50 -9.67 17.56 -18.22
CA ASP A 50 -9.81 17.57 -19.69
C ASP A 50 -11.26 17.45 -20.17
N GLY A 51 -12.21 17.11 -19.28
CA GLY A 51 -13.61 16.79 -19.64
C GLY A 51 -13.82 15.40 -20.26
N ARG A 52 -12.79 14.55 -20.28
CA ARG A 52 -12.88 13.15 -20.75
C ARG A 52 -13.50 12.21 -19.72
N GLY A 53 -13.55 12.64 -18.46
CA GLY A 53 -14.08 11.87 -17.35
C GLY A 53 -15.13 12.66 -16.60
N GLU A 54 -15.86 11.93 -15.78
CA GLU A 54 -16.87 12.47 -14.89
C GLU A 54 -16.25 13.41 -13.84
N PRO A 55 -17.01 14.41 -13.34
CA PRO A 55 -16.54 15.28 -12.26
C PRO A 55 -16.14 14.48 -11.02
N THR A 56 -14.96 14.78 -10.49
CA THR A 56 -14.46 14.21 -9.23
C THR A 56 -13.69 15.26 -8.44
N ILE A 57 -13.79 15.22 -7.12
CA ILE A 57 -13.02 16.09 -6.23
C ILE A 57 -11.51 15.81 -6.28
N LEU A 58 -11.10 14.67 -6.86
CA LEU A 58 -9.69 14.37 -7.13
C LEU A 58 -9.02 15.41 -8.02
N ARG A 59 -9.78 16.04 -8.95
CA ARG A 59 -9.31 17.16 -9.78
C ARG A 59 -8.66 18.27 -8.95
N SER A 60 -9.22 18.56 -7.77
CA SER A 60 -8.70 19.58 -6.86
C SER A 60 -7.72 18.99 -5.85
N LEU A 61 -8.01 17.82 -5.28
CA LEU A 61 -7.23 17.28 -4.17
C LEU A 61 -5.83 16.79 -4.58
N VAL A 62 -5.68 16.21 -5.77
CA VAL A 62 -4.41 15.68 -6.27
C VAL A 62 -3.35 16.78 -6.42
N PRO A 63 -3.57 17.88 -7.16
CA PRO A 63 -2.56 18.92 -7.28
C PRO A 63 -2.27 19.64 -5.96
N ILE A 64 -3.29 19.87 -5.11
CA ILE A 64 -3.11 20.48 -3.79
C ILE A 64 -2.13 19.68 -2.93
N HIS A 65 -2.20 18.34 -2.99
CA HIS A 65 -1.28 17.47 -2.25
C HIS A 65 0.20 17.73 -2.60
N PHE A 66 0.48 18.09 -3.86
CA PHE A 66 1.84 18.41 -4.32
C PHE A 66 2.16 19.91 -4.33
N GLY A 67 1.30 20.76 -3.76
CA GLY A 67 1.49 22.22 -3.78
C GLY A 67 1.30 22.84 -5.16
N MET A 68 0.59 22.15 -6.06
CA MET A 68 0.32 22.57 -7.43
C MET A 68 -1.14 23.03 -7.57
N ARG A 69 -1.47 23.68 -8.69
CA ARG A 69 -2.81 24.24 -8.94
C ARG A 69 -3.68 23.35 -9.82
N ARG A 70 -3.09 22.51 -10.66
CA ARG A 70 -3.80 21.72 -11.68
C ARG A 70 -3.25 20.30 -11.83
N PRO A 71 -4.09 19.28 -12.10
CA PRO A 71 -3.63 17.92 -12.39
C PRO A 71 -2.58 17.84 -13.49
N SER A 72 -2.72 18.64 -14.57
CA SER A 72 -1.73 18.76 -15.65
C SER A 72 -0.32 19.12 -15.17
N GLN A 73 -0.18 19.96 -14.13
CA GLN A 73 1.13 20.30 -13.56
C GLN A 73 1.77 19.10 -12.84
N VAL A 74 0.97 18.25 -12.21
CA VAL A 74 1.46 17.01 -11.58
C VAL A 74 1.95 16.04 -12.66
N MET A 75 1.19 15.90 -13.74
CA MET A 75 1.55 15.09 -14.90
C MET A 75 2.84 15.60 -15.56
N GLU A 76 2.95 16.90 -15.80
CA GLU A 76 4.14 17.53 -16.37
C GLU A 76 5.35 17.32 -15.45
N ALA A 77 5.20 17.47 -14.14
CA ALA A 77 6.28 17.25 -13.20
C ALA A 77 6.77 15.79 -13.18
N LEU A 78 5.88 14.81 -13.32
CA LEU A 78 6.25 13.40 -13.48
C LEU A 78 7.00 13.18 -14.79
N TYR A 79 6.47 13.72 -15.89
CA TYR A 79 7.07 13.58 -17.22
C TYR A 79 8.47 14.18 -17.29
N LEU A 80 8.67 15.36 -16.69
CA LEU A 80 9.97 16.03 -16.62
C LEU A 80 10.89 15.47 -15.52
N GLY A 81 10.44 14.49 -14.73
CA GLY A 81 11.21 13.89 -13.64
C GLY A 81 11.46 14.80 -12.44
N THR A 82 10.80 15.96 -12.36
CA THR A 82 10.86 16.86 -11.19
C THR A 82 10.00 16.34 -10.03
N LEU A 83 9.03 15.47 -10.33
CA LEU A 83 8.33 14.63 -9.37
C LEU A 83 8.65 13.16 -9.66
N GLY A 84 9.19 12.43 -8.68
CA GLY A 84 9.48 11.01 -8.86
C GLY A 84 8.21 10.15 -8.78
N GLU A 85 8.09 9.13 -9.64
CA GLU A 85 6.91 8.26 -9.73
C GLU A 85 6.52 7.61 -8.39
N HIS A 86 7.51 7.24 -7.56
CA HIS A 86 7.26 6.67 -6.23
C HIS A 86 6.37 7.55 -5.35
N ARG A 87 6.35 8.87 -5.57
CA ARG A 87 5.51 9.83 -4.84
C ARG A 87 4.03 9.70 -5.17
N LEU A 88 3.65 9.02 -6.26
CA LEU A 88 2.24 8.70 -6.54
C LEU A 88 1.61 7.88 -5.40
N THR A 89 2.40 7.09 -4.66
CA THR A 89 1.90 6.38 -3.46
C THR A 89 1.30 7.32 -2.41
N GLU A 90 1.77 8.58 -2.34
CA GLU A 90 1.24 9.61 -1.43
C GLU A 90 -0.20 10.01 -1.76
N LEU A 91 -0.66 9.74 -2.99
CA LEU A 91 -2.04 9.98 -3.41
C LEU A 91 -3.03 8.93 -2.91
N THR A 92 -2.57 7.77 -2.41
CA THR A 92 -3.49 6.76 -1.87
C THR A 92 -4.30 7.30 -0.67
N PRO A 93 -3.70 7.94 0.35
CA PRO A 93 -4.46 8.66 1.37
C PRO A 93 -5.41 9.74 0.81
N VAL A 94 -5.03 10.42 -0.29
CA VAL A 94 -5.89 11.42 -0.97
C VAL A 94 -7.14 10.74 -1.55
N LEU A 95 -6.97 9.59 -2.21
CA LEU A 95 -8.06 8.78 -2.75
C LEU A 95 -9.05 8.37 -1.66
N PHE A 96 -8.56 7.83 -0.54
CA PHE A 96 -9.42 7.44 0.58
C PHE A 96 -10.13 8.66 1.21
N ARG A 97 -9.47 9.83 1.28
CA ARG A 97 -10.14 11.07 1.71
C ARG A 97 -11.27 11.45 0.74
N ALA A 98 -11.07 11.27 -0.56
CA ALA A 98 -12.10 11.56 -1.54
C ALA A 98 -13.28 10.58 -1.43
N ALA A 99 -13.01 9.28 -1.30
CA ALA A 99 -14.03 8.24 -1.13
C ALA A 99 -14.90 8.45 0.13
N ARG A 100 -14.29 8.93 1.23
CA ARG A 100 -14.99 9.32 2.46
C ARG A 100 -15.94 10.50 2.27
N ARG A 101 -15.65 11.40 1.33
CA ARG A 101 -16.52 12.53 0.97
C ARG A 101 -17.61 12.16 -0.04
N ASN A 102 -17.92 10.87 -0.15
CA ASN A 102 -18.90 10.32 -1.11
C ASN A 102 -18.57 10.59 -2.59
N ASP A 103 -17.31 10.86 -2.93
CA ASP A 103 -16.92 10.97 -4.35
C ASP A 103 -17.08 9.61 -5.04
N ARG A 104 -17.96 9.56 -6.05
CA ARG A 104 -18.34 8.31 -6.74
C ARG A 104 -17.12 7.64 -7.37
N ILE A 105 -16.31 8.40 -8.09
CA ILE A 105 -15.12 7.90 -8.80
C ILE A 105 -14.09 7.34 -7.81
N ALA A 106 -13.79 8.07 -6.74
CA ALA A 106 -12.87 7.58 -5.71
C ALA A 106 -13.39 6.31 -5.03
N ARG A 107 -14.70 6.22 -4.80
CA ARG A 107 -15.32 5.01 -4.24
C ARG A 107 -15.22 3.81 -5.17
N GLU A 108 -15.48 3.99 -6.47
CA GLU A 108 -15.34 2.91 -7.46
C GLU A 108 -13.94 2.31 -7.45
N VAL A 109 -12.90 3.15 -7.41
CA VAL A 109 -11.51 2.68 -7.34
C VAL A 109 -11.23 1.92 -6.03
N VAL A 110 -11.67 2.46 -4.88
CA VAL A 110 -11.46 1.82 -3.58
C VAL A 110 -12.25 0.51 -3.44
N TRP A 111 -13.47 0.44 -3.97
CA TRP A 111 -14.27 -0.78 -3.99
C TRP A 111 -13.68 -1.85 -4.89
N ARG A 112 -13.19 -1.47 -6.07
CA ARG A 112 -12.45 -2.40 -6.91
C ARG A 112 -11.24 -2.98 -6.18
N GLN A 113 -10.49 -2.16 -5.45
CA GLN A 113 -9.38 -2.66 -4.62
C GLN A 113 -9.85 -3.69 -3.57
N ALA A 114 -10.97 -3.43 -2.89
CA ALA A 114 -11.53 -4.37 -1.91
C ALA A 114 -11.91 -5.69 -2.58
N ASP A 115 -12.56 -5.63 -3.74
CA ASP A 115 -13.02 -6.81 -4.48
C ASP A 115 -11.83 -7.68 -4.94
N GLU A 116 -10.73 -7.06 -5.37
CA GLU A 116 -9.49 -7.77 -5.75
C GLU A 116 -8.83 -8.43 -4.54
N ILE A 117 -8.86 -7.79 -3.37
CA ILE A 117 -8.39 -8.38 -2.11
C ILE A 117 -9.23 -9.61 -1.75
N VAL A 118 -10.57 -9.51 -1.86
CA VAL A 118 -11.49 -10.63 -1.61
C VAL A 118 -11.24 -11.77 -2.58
N ALA A 119 -11.06 -11.47 -3.87
CA ALA A 119 -10.79 -12.47 -4.91
C ALA A 119 -9.49 -13.24 -4.62
N MET A 120 -8.41 -12.54 -4.33
CA MET A 120 -7.13 -13.16 -4.00
C MET A 120 -7.19 -14.01 -2.73
N ALA A 121 -7.83 -13.52 -1.66
CA ALA A 121 -8.02 -14.27 -0.43
C ALA A 121 -8.85 -15.54 -0.66
N THR A 122 -9.96 -15.43 -1.39
CA THR A 122 -10.85 -16.54 -1.74
C THR A 122 -10.11 -17.61 -2.52
N VAL A 123 -9.32 -17.23 -3.53
CA VAL A 123 -8.53 -18.17 -4.32
C VAL A 123 -7.46 -18.86 -3.46
N ALA A 124 -6.81 -18.14 -2.54
CA ALA A 124 -5.84 -18.73 -1.63
C ALA A 124 -6.49 -19.78 -0.70
N ILE A 125 -7.61 -19.43 -0.06
CA ILE A 125 -8.39 -20.33 0.80
C ILE A 125 -8.82 -21.58 0.03
N ARG A 126 -9.34 -21.40 -1.19
CA ARG A 126 -9.76 -22.50 -2.07
C ARG A 126 -8.61 -23.43 -2.44
N ARG A 127 -7.47 -22.87 -2.89
CA ARG A 127 -6.28 -23.66 -3.29
C ARG A 127 -5.75 -24.50 -2.13
N LEU A 128 -5.84 -23.98 -0.91
CA LEU A 128 -5.43 -24.67 0.32
C LEU A 128 -6.52 -25.56 0.93
N ARG A 129 -7.74 -25.57 0.37
CA ARG A 129 -8.91 -26.32 0.85
C ARG A 129 -9.31 -25.97 2.30
N MET A 130 -9.24 -24.69 2.64
CA MET A 130 -9.50 -24.21 4.02
C MET A 130 -10.86 -23.55 4.20
N GLN A 131 -11.78 -23.70 3.24
CA GLN A 131 -13.08 -22.99 3.26
C GLN A 131 -13.94 -23.30 4.49
N LYS A 132 -13.82 -24.52 5.04
CA LYS A 132 -14.57 -24.99 6.22
C LYS A 132 -13.77 -24.85 7.53
N LEU A 133 -12.69 -24.06 7.51
CA LEU A 133 -11.84 -23.82 8.68
C LEU A 133 -12.01 -22.36 9.12
N ASP A 134 -11.59 -22.07 10.34
CA ASP A 134 -11.57 -20.75 10.94
C ASP A 134 -10.36 -19.90 10.49
N VAL A 135 -10.18 -19.77 9.18
CA VAL A 135 -8.99 -19.18 8.56
C VAL A 135 -8.80 -17.72 8.97
N ASP A 136 -7.61 -17.39 9.47
CA ASP A 136 -7.17 -16.00 9.65
C ASP A 136 -6.70 -15.39 8.33
N VAL A 137 -7.47 -14.44 7.81
CA VAL A 137 -7.07 -13.58 6.69
C VAL A 137 -6.44 -12.31 7.25
N VAL A 138 -5.12 -12.36 7.39
CA VAL A 138 -4.33 -11.23 7.91
C VAL A 138 -4.06 -10.20 6.79
N LEU A 139 -4.47 -8.96 7.01
CA LEU A 139 -4.32 -7.80 6.13
C LEU A 139 -3.15 -6.93 6.62
N GLY A 140 -2.07 -6.87 5.86
CA GLY A 140 -0.90 -6.04 6.16
C GLY A 140 -0.60 -5.02 5.06
N GLY A 141 0.05 -3.91 5.40
CA GLY A 141 0.45 -2.88 4.43
C GLY A 141 -0.33 -1.57 4.53
N GLY A 142 0.25 -0.51 3.97
CA GLY A 142 -0.18 0.88 4.19
C GLY A 142 -1.59 1.20 3.69
N VAL A 143 -2.14 0.44 2.75
CA VAL A 143 -3.52 0.66 2.26
C VAL A 143 -4.56 0.36 3.35
N PHE A 144 -4.33 -0.67 4.17
CA PHE A 144 -5.21 -1.03 5.28
C PHE A 144 -5.10 -0.05 6.46
N GLN A 145 -3.96 0.61 6.59
CA GLN A 145 -3.73 1.65 7.60
C GLN A 145 -4.53 2.92 7.34
N SER A 146 -5.29 2.99 6.23
CA SER A 146 -6.30 4.03 6.05
C SER A 146 -7.34 4.00 7.18
N GLY A 147 -7.63 2.84 7.78
CA GLY A 147 -8.61 2.69 8.86
C GLY A 147 -10.04 3.02 8.43
N TRP A 148 -10.35 3.00 7.12
CA TRP A 148 -11.70 3.30 6.65
C TRP A 148 -12.61 2.08 6.83
N GLN A 149 -13.44 2.12 7.86
CA GLN A 149 -14.27 0.98 8.28
C GLN A 149 -15.12 0.34 7.16
N PRO A 150 -15.85 1.09 6.30
CA PRO A 150 -16.57 0.51 5.16
C PRO A 150 -15.71 -0.30 4.18
N PHE A 151 -14.44 0.04 4.02
CA PHE A 151 -13.51 -0.72 3.17
C PHE A 151 -13.13 -2.05 3.81
N LEU A 152 -12.88 -2.07 5.11
CA LEU A 152 -12.58 -3.29 5.86
C LEU A 152 -13.80 -4.21 5.93
N GLU A 153 -14.98 -3.65 6.19
CA GLU A 153 -16.24 -4.40 6.23
C GLU A 153 -16.59 -5.04 4.89
N ARG A 154 -16.33 -4.36 3.77
CA ARG A 154 -16.52 -4.94 2.44
C ARG A 154 -15.62 -6.15 2.22
N ILE A 155 -14.35 -6.06 2.65
CA ILE A 155 -13.41 -7.18 2.56
C ILE A 155 -13.87 -8.33 3.45
N GLU A 156 -14.24 -8.04 4.69
CA GLU A 156 -14.72 -9.04 5.64
C GLU A 156 -15.97 -9.76 5.15
N ALA A 157 -16.97 -9.02 4.69
CA ALA A 157 -18.20 -9.57 4.12
C ALA A 157 -17.90 -10.44 2.88
N GLY A 158 -17.04 -9.97 1.98
CA GLY A 158 -16.68 -10.72 0.78
C GLY A 158 -15.93 -12.02 1.08
N VAL A 159 -15.02 -12.00 2.05
CA VAL A 159 -14.29 -13.21 2.50
C VAL A 159 -15.25 -14.19 3.18
N ARG A 160 -16.10 -13.70 4.11
CA ARG A 160 -17.04 -14.56 4.85
C ARG A 160 -18.15 -15.15 3.97
N ALA A 161 -18.51 -14.48 2.89
CA ALA A 161 -19.42 -15.05 1.90
C ALA A 161 -18.87 -16.34 1.27
N PHE A 162 -17.54 -16.48 1.18
CA PHE A 162 -16.89 -17.71 0.70
C PHE A 162 -16.52 -18.68 1.83
N ALA A 163 -15.96 -18.17 2.93
CA ALA A 163 -15.50 -18.94 4.08
C ALA A 163 -16.14 -18.37 5.37
N PRO A 164 -17.31 -18.87 5.80
CA PRO A 164 -18.13 -18.25 6.85
C PRO A 164 -17.42 -18.07 8.19
N ASP A 165 -16.55 -19.01 8.56
CA ASP A 165 -15.81 -18.99 9.84
C ASP A 165 -14.49 -18.22 9.77
N ALA A 166 -14.16 -17.61 8.60
CA ALA A 166 -12.94 -16.85 8.44
C ALA A 166 -12.96 -15.56 9.27
N ARG A 167 -11.80 -15.26 9.87
CA ARG A 167 -11.55 -14.02 10.62
C ARG A 167 -10.68 -13.10 9.79
N VAL A 168 -11.12 -11.88 9.56
CA VAL A 168 -10.31 -10.86 8.89
C VAL A 168 -9.62 -10.00 9.94
N LEU A 169 -8.29 -10.01 9.93
CA LEU A 169 -7.48 -9.34 10.94
C LEU A 169 -6.60 -8.29 10.27
N VAL A 170 -6.60 -7.05 10.76
CA VAL A 170 -5.65 -6.03 10.31
C VAL A 170 -4.38 -6.14 11.16
N LEU A 171 -3.24 -6.32 10.51
CA LEU A 171 -1.95 -6.41 11.19
C LEU A 171 -1.52 -5.02 11.67
N ASP A 172 -1.40 -4.88 12.99
CA ASP A 172 -0.88 -3.66 13.64
C ASP A 172 0.66 -3.69 13.80
N ALA A 173 1.28 -4.81 13.43
CA ALA A 173 2.72 -4.99 13.48
C ALA A 173 3.38 -4.69 12.11
N PRO A 174 4.55 -4.03 12.08
CA PRO A 174 5.35 -3.89 10.87
C PRO A 174 5.72 -5.22 10.23
N PRO A 175 5.75 -5.35 8.88
CA PRO A 175 6.13 -6.60 8.21
C PRO A 175 7.50 -7.16 8.63
N VAL A 176 8.44 -6.30 9.04
CA VAL A 176 9.77 -6.70 9.52
C VAL A 176 9.71 -7.54 10.80
N VAL A 177 8.66 -7.40 11.62
CA VAL A 177 8.43 -8.25 12.79
C VAL A 177 8.34 -9.70 12.34
N GLY A 178 7.52 -10.01 11.34
CA GLY A 178 7.34 -11.37 10.84
C GLY A 178 8.64 -11.98 10.33
N ALA A 179 9.43 -11.22 9.57
CA ALA A 179 10.74 -11.68 9.09
C ALA A 179 11.71 -11.99 10.24
N ALA A 180 11.74 -11.15 11.28
CA ALA A 180 12.57 -11.37 12.45
C ALA A 180 12.12 -12.61 13.25
N LEU A 181 10.81 -12.82 13.43
CA LEU A 181 10.27 -13.99 14.12
C LEU A 181 10.58 -15.29 13.37
N ILE A 182 10.44 -15.31 12.03
CA ILE A 182 10.83 -16.48 11.21
C ILE A 182 12.34 -16.77 11.35
N GLY A 183 13.17 -15.72 11.41
CA GLY A 183 14.60 -15.87 11.70
C GLY A 183 14.86 -16.50 13.06
N LEU A 184 14.08 -16.13 14.10
CA LEU A 184 14.16 -16.71 15.43
C LEU A 184 13.72 -18.19 15.46
N ASP A 185 12.67 -18.54 14.72
CA ASP A 185 12.20 -19.92 14.58
C ASP A 185 13.30 -20.82 13.99
N ASN A 186 13.98 -20.35 12.94
CA ASN A 186 15.06 -21.10 12.28
C ASN A 186 16.28 -21.38 13.16
N ILE A 187 16.51 -20.57 14.20
CA ILE A 187 17.62 -20.75 15.14
C ILE A 187 17.18 -21.35 16.48
N GLY A 188 15.90 -21.71 16.64
CA GLY A 188 15.36 -22.24 17.89
C GLY A 188 15.53 -21.26 19.06
N ALA A 189 15.27 -19.97 18.85
CA ALA A 189 15.51 -18.95 19.86
C ALA A 189 14.62 -19.13 21.11
N ARG A 190 15.02 -18.53 22.22
CA ARG A 190 14.21 -18.53 23.46
C ARG A 190 13.07 -17.52 23.38
N GLU A 191 11.95 -17.80 24.04
CA GLU A 191 10.75 -16.93 24.15
C GLU A 191 11.04 -15.45 24.48
N ALA A 192 12.08 -15.18 25.27
CA ALA A 192 12.50 -13.80 25.58
C ALA A 192 12.93 -13.00 24.33
N ALA A 193 13.50 -13.67 23.32
CA ALA A 193 13.88 -13.03 22.06
C ALA A 193 12.64 -12.63 21.24
N TYR A 194 11.62 -13.48 21.20
CA TYR A 194 10.34 -13.21 20.53
C TYR A 194 9.64 -11.99 21.13
N ARG A 195 9.55 -11.92 22.46
CA ARG A 195 8.97 -10.77 23.18
C ARG A 195 9.71 -9.46 22.85
N ARG A 196 11.05 -9.46 22.93
CA ARG A 196 11.85 -8.29 22.58
C ARG A 196 11.66 -7.83 21.14
N VAL A 197 11.56 -8.75 20.19
CA VAL A 197 11.31 -8.39 18.78
C VAL A 197 9.95 -7.72 18.62
N ARG A 198 8.89 -8.27 19.23
CA ARG A 198 7.54 -7.70 19.19
C ARG A 198 7.47 -6.30 19.83
N GLU A 199 8.19 -6.09 20.93
CA GLU A 199 8.24 -4.79 21.64
C GLU A 199 9.12 -3.75 20.95
N SER A 200 10.17 -4.17 20.23
CA SER A 200 11.17 -3.27 19.64
C SER A 200 10.84 -2.85 18.21
N LEU A 201 10.22 -3.72 17.42
CA LEU A 201 9.89 -3.48 16.01
C LEU A 201 8.45 -3.01 15.85
N THR A 202 8.11 -1.85 16.42
CA THR A 202 6.79 -1.20 16.24
C THR A 202 6.79 -0.22 15.07
N HIS A 203 5.61 0.09 14.52
CA HIS A 203 5.47 1.06 13.42
C HIS A 203 6.06 2.42 13.79
N GLU A 204 5.76 2.91 14.98
CA GLU A 204 6.25 4.17 15.54
C GLU A 204 7.79 4.24 15.61
N ARG A 205 8.44 3.17 16.10
CA ARG A 205 9.90 3.14 16.24
C ARG A 205 10.62 3.10 14.88
N LEU A 206 10.02 2.42 13.90
CA LEU A 206 10.59 2.33 12.55
C LEU A 206 10.43 3.63 11.76
N THR A 207 9.30 4.32 11.88
CA THR A 207 9.08 5.62 11.23
C THR A 207 9.90 6.72 11.89
N ALA A 208 10.02 6.73 13.22
CA ALA A 208 10.87 7.68 13.95
C ALA A 208 12.36 7.57 13.56
N LYS A 209 12.89 6.35 13.42
CA LYS A 209 14.27 6.12 12.92
C LYS A 209 14.47 6.59 11.47
N THR A 210 13.45 6.38 10.62
CA THR A 210 13.52 6.80 9.22
C THR A 210 13.50 8.33 9.08
N ALA A 211 12.72 9.03 9.91
CA ALA A 211 12.69 10.48 9.98
C ALA A 211 14.03 11.06 10.50
N ALA A 212 14.60 10.47 11.56
CA ALA A 212 15.91 10.86 12.10
C ALA A 212 17.06 10.67 11.09
N GLY A 213 17.01 9.62 10.26
CA GLY A 213 18.00 9.39 9.20
C GLY A 213 17.95 10.40 8.06
N ARG A 214 16.75 10.91 7.70
CA ARG A 214 16.58 11.94 6.65
C ARG A 214 17.07 13.32 7.08
N GLY A 215 17.04 13.64 8.38
CA GLY A 215 17.57 14.91 8.91
C GLY A 215 19.10 15.02 8.84
N SER A 216 19.83 13.90 8.78
CA SER A 216 21.30 13.88 8.75
C SER A 216 21.95 14.03 7.36
N ARG A 217 21.16 14.02 6.28
CA ARG A 217 21.65 14.25 4.91
C ARG A 217 21.36 15.67 4.47
N THR A 218 22.03 16.66 5.06
CA THR A 218 22.11 18.02 4.50
C THR A 218 23.55 18.46 4.29
N ARG A 219 23.80 18.94 3.06
CA ARG A 219 24.99 19.64 2.52
C ARG A 219 26.30 18.85 2.42
N ARG A 220 26.48 18.15 1.29
CA ARG A 220 27.79 18.15 0.62
C ARG A 220 27.81 19.35 -0.33
N GLU A 221 28.71 20.29 -0.06
CA GLU A 221 28.96 21.47 -0.86
C GLU A 221 29.35 21.08 -2.30
N ALA A 222 28.77 21.79 -3.28
CA ALA A 222 29.15 21.68 -4.68
C ALA A 222 30.57 22.24 -4.89
N PRO A 223 31.41 21.67 -5.78
CA PRO A 223 32.75 22.18 -6.00
C PRO A 223 32.69 23.54 -6.70
N ARG A 224 33.35 24.55 -6.13
CA ARG A 224 33.54 25.87 -6.75
C ARG A 224 34.33 25.73 -8.05
N ALA A 225 33.76 26.19 -9.16
CA ALA A 225 34.44 26.32 -10.44
C ALA A 225 35.65 27.27 -10.30
N ARG A 226 36.85 26.79 -10.64
CA ARG A 226 38.05 27.63 -10.76
C ARG A 226 37.98 28.39 -12.09
N ARG A 227 38.04 29.73 -12.02
CA ARG A 227 38.33 30.59 -13.17
C ARG A 227 39.72 30.27 -13.70
N ARG A 228 39.86 30.00 -15.00
CA ARG A 228 41.14 30.10 -15.70
C ARG A 228 41.30 31.53 -16.18
N GLY A 229 42.30 32.23 -15.64
CA GLY A 229 42.84 33.45 -16.21
C GLY A 229 43.96 33.11 -17.19
N GLU A 230 43.93 33.79 -18.33
CA GLU A 230 45.04 34.44 -19.03
C GLU A 230 46.43 33.77 -19.00
N SER A 231 46.87 33.34 -20.19
CA SER A 231 48.14 33.73 -20.83
C SER A 231 48.05 33.45 -22.33
#